data_AF-A0A7J9ILV9-F1
#
_entry.id   AF-A0A7J9ILV9-F1
#
_cell.length_a   1.000
_cell.length_b   1.000
_cell.length_c   1.000
_cell.angle_alpha   90.00
_cell.angle_beta   90.00
_cell.angle_gamma   90.00
#
_symmetry.space_group_name_H-M   'P 1'
#
loop_
_entity.id
_entity.type
_entity.pdbx_description
1 polymer ?
#
loop_
_entity_poly.entity_id
_entity_poly.type
_entity_poly.pdbx_seq_one_letter_code
_entity_poly.pdbx_strand_id
1 'polypeptide(L)'
;MLLQAVLKQFGAGGYGGSDNLITDEAELQQHQKLEKLYISTRTAKHFQRDIVRGVEGYIIVGSKQVEIETKLSEDSKKYGSENTCTSGNTLSKAALSFGRARALMEKEHGNLLKALGTQVAEPLRAMVMGSPLEDARHLAQRYDRMRQEAESQVLYLTDVLDMCLY
;
A
#
# COMPACT_ATOMS: atom_id res chain seq x y z
N MET A 1 48.23 3.15 -34.73
CA MET A 1 47.34 3.87 -35.68
C MET A 1 46.12 3.06 -36.11
N LEU A 2 46.19 1.74 -36.32
CA LEU A 2 45.02 0.90 -36.66
C LEU A 2 43.99 0.76 -35.52
N LEU A 3 44.44 0.69 -34.26
CA LEU A 3 43.53 0.56 -33.10
C LEU A 3 42.55 1.74 -32.95
N GLN A 4 43.04 2.96 -33.14
CA GLN A 4 42.23 4.17 -33.08
C GLN A 4 41.23 4.28 -34.24
N ALA A 5 41.53 3.64 -35.38
CA ALA A 5 40.65 3.58 -36.55
C ALA A 5 39.54 2.52 -36.39
N VAL A 6 39.86 1.38 -35.76
CA VAL A 6 38.88 0.30 -35.50
C VAL A 6 37.86 0.71 -34.43
N LEU A 7 38.30 1.36 -33.35
CA LEU A 7 37.38 1.98 -32.38
C LEU A 7 36.51 3.08 -33.01
N LYS A 8 37.06 3.83 -33.98
CA LYS A 8 36.28 4.80 -34.76
C LYS A 8 35.25 4.12 -35.67
N GLN A 9 35.50 2.92 -36.18
CA GLN A 9 34.61 2.25 -37.13
C GLN A 9 33.49 1.47 -36.44
N PHE A 10 33.72 0.95 -35.22
CA PHE A 10 32.68 0.37 -34.38
C PHE A 10 31.96 1.40 -33.49
N GLY A 11 32.59 2.54 -33.20
CA GLY A 11 31.97 3.70 -32.55
C GLY A 11 31.29 4.69 -33.50
N ALA A 12 31.42 4.53 -34.83
CA ALA A 12 30.80 5.41 -35.84
C ALA A 12 29.36 5.02 -36.24
N GLY A 13 28.72 4.13 -35.49
CA GLY A 13 27.28 3.93 -35.54
C GLY A 13 26.51 4.97 -34.73
N GLY A 14 26.67 6.25 -35.05
CA GLY A 14 25.85 7.36 -34.52
C GLY A 14 26.45 8.14 -33.35
N TYR A 15 26.67 9.44 -33.59
CA TYR A 15 26.83 10.53 -32.61
C TYR A 15 28.16 10.63 -31.82
N GLY A 16 29.22 11.06 -32.51
CA GLY A 16 30.36 11.73 -31.88
C GLY A 16 30.15 13.25 -31.84
N GLY A 17 29.83 13.80 -30.67
CA GLY A 17 29.90 15.25 -30.40
C GLY A 17 29.00 15.69 -29.26
N SER A 18 29.56 15.88 -28.06
CA SER A 18 28.91 16.36 -26.81
C SER A 18 27.67 15.60 -26.29
N ASP A 19 26.94 14.91 -27.16
CA ASP A 19 25.72 14.18 -26.83
C ASP A 19 26.01 12.89 -26.06
N ASN A 20 27.16 12.22 -26.22
CA ASN A 20 27.45 11.00 -25.45
C ASN A 20 27.64 11.26 -23.95
N LEU A 21 28.26 12.38 -23.55
CA LEU A 21 28.38 12.77 -22.14
C LEU A 21 27.04 13.26 -21.56
N ILE A 22 26.22 13.91 -22.39
CA ILE A 22 24.88 14.38 -22.01
C ILE A 22 23.89 13.20 -21.94
N THR A 23 24.06 12.18 -22.78
CA THR A 23 23.25 10.95 -22.82
C THR A 23 23.57 10.06 -21.62
N ASP A 24 24.85 9.87 -21.27
CA ASP A 24 25.26 9.11 -20.07
C ASP A 24 24.75 9.76 -18.76
N GLU A 25 24.83 11.08 -18.64
CA GLU A 25 24.28 11.81 -17.50
C GLU A 25 22.73 11.77 -17.46
N ALA A 26 22.06 11.93 -18.61
CA ALA A 26 20.60 11.83 -18.68
C ALA A 26 20.10 10.42 -18.36
N GLU A 27 20.81 9.38 -18.80
CA GLU A 27 20.53 7.98 -18.51
C GLU A 27 20.75 7.66 -17.02
N LEU A 28 21.84 8.14 -16.43
CA LEU A 28 22.12 8.02 -15.00
C LEU A 28 21.02 8.70 -14.17
N GLN A 29 20.59 9.91 -14.55
CA GLN A 29 19.49 10.61 -13.90
C GLN A 29 18.17 9.85 -14.02
N GLN A 30 17.89 9.25 -15.18
CA GLN A 30 16.70 8.45 -15.40
C GLN A 30 16.70 7.19 -14.52
N HIS A 31 17.85 6.53 -14.38
CA HIS A 31 18.02 5.40 -13.49
C HIS A 31 17.76 5.77 -12.02
N GLN A 32 18.33 6.88 -11.54
CA GLN A 32 18.07 7.36 -10.17
C GLN A 32 16.59 7.67 -9.92
N LYS A 33 15.87 8.18 -10.94
CA LYS A 33 14.42 8.41 -10.83
C LYS A 33 13.65 7.09 -10.73
N LEU A 34 14.03 6.07 -11.51
CA LEU A 34 13.44 4.73 -11.47
C LEU A 34 13.69 4.04 -10.12
N GLU A 35 14.89 4.15 -9.57
CA GLU A 35 15.21 3.59 -8.24
C GLU A 35 14.36 4.25 -7.14
N LYS A 36 14.29 5.59 -7.14
CA LYS A 36 13.42 6.34 -6.21
C LYS A 36 11.95 5.96 -6.37
N LEU A 37 11.48 5.76 -7.60
CA LEU A 37 10.12 5.30 -7.88
C LEU A 37 9.88 3.89 -7.33
N TYR A 38 10.81 2.96 -7.53
CA TYR A 38 10.71 1.59 -6.99
C TYR A 38 10.65 1.57 -5.46
N ILE A 39 11.56 2.30 -4.79
CA ILE A 39 11.58 2.38 -3.33
C ILE A 39 10.29 3.00 -2.79
N SER A 40 9.87 4.13 -3.35
CA SER A 40 8.65 4.82 -2.90
C SER A 40 7.39 3.98 -3.10
N THR A 41 7.24 3.29 -4.23
CA THR A 41 6.08 2.42 -4.52
C THR A 41 6.07 1.15 -3.66
N ARG A 42 7.24 0.64 -3.23
CA ARG A 42 7.34 -0.43 -2.25
C ARG A 42 6.90 0.05 -0.86
N THR A 43 7.45 1.17 -0.38
CA THR A 43 7.10 1.75 0.93
C THR A 43 5.62 2.11 1.01
N ALA A 44 5.07 2.72 -0.05
CA ALA A 44 3.66 3.06 -0.12
C ALA A 44 2.76 1.83 0.00
N LYS A 45 3.09 0.70 -0.65
CA LYS A 45 2.31 -0.55 -0.54
C LYS A 45 2.31 -1.10 0.89
N HIS A 46 3.44 -1.02 1.60
CA HIS A 46 3.50 -1.42 3.00
C HIS A 46 2.61 -0.53 3.87
N PHE A 47 2.73 0.79 3.71
CA PHE A 47 1.90 1.74 4.44
C PHE A 47 0.40 1.56 4.19
N GLN A 48 -0.01 1.36 2.93
CA GLN A 48 -1.41 1.07 2.60
C GLN A 48 -1.93 -0.19 3.29
N ARG A 49 -1.12 -1.26 3.35
CA ARG A 49 -1.47 -2.50 4.08
C ARG A 49 -1.68 -2.25 5.57
N ASP A 50 -0.87 -1.38 6.18
CA ASP A 50 -1.00 -1.07 7.60
C ASP A 50 -2.27 -0.25 7.89
N ILE A 51 -2.63 0.68 7.00
CA ILE A 51 -3.92 1.39 7.08
C ILE A 51 -5.09 0.41 6.95
N VAL A 52 -5.06 -0.49 5.95
CA VAL A 52 -6.11 -1.50 5.76
C VAL A 52 -6.30 -2.34 7.03
N ARG A 53 -5.20 -2.85 7.60
CA ARG A 53 -5.26 -3.62 8.86
C ARG A 53 -5.82 -2.81 10.02
N GLY A 54 -5.45 -1.53 10.13
CA GLY A 54 -5.96 -0.65 11.17
C GLY A 54 -7.48 -0.47 11.09
N VAL A 55 -8.00 -0.19 9.88
CA VAL A 55 -9.44 0.00 9.65
C VAL A 55 -10.21 -1.30 9.84
N GLU A 56 -9.73 -2.41 9.27
CA GLU A 56 -10.36 -3.72 9.43
C GLU A 56 -10.35 -4.16 10.90
N GLY A 57 -9.24 -3.95 11.61
CA GLY A 57 -9.13 -4.24 13.03
C GLY A 57 -10.12 -3.41 13.87
N TYR A 58 -10.26 -2.12 13.58
CA TYR A 58 -11.26 -1.27 14.23
C TYR A 58 -12.68 -1.77 13.99
N ILE A 59 -13.02 -2.17 12.76
CA ILE A 59 -14.34 -2.71 12.42
C ILE A 59 -14.62 -4.01 13.18
N ILE A 60 -13.66 -4.93 13.24
CA ILE A 60 -13.80 -6.21 13.94
C ILE A 60 -14.02 -5.99 15.44
N VAL A 61 -13.18 -5.17 16.07
CA VAL A 61 -13.29 -4.85 17.50
C VAL A 61 -14.60 -4.10 17.80
N GLY A 62 -14.94 -3.12 16.97
CA GLY A 62 -16.18 -2.35 17.08
C GLY A 62 -17.43 -3.23 16.96
N SER A 63 -17.43 -4.19 16.03
CA SER A 63 -18.56 -5.11 15.84
C SER A 63 -18.78 -5.97 17.09
N LYS A 64 -17.69 -6.47 17.69
CA LYS A 64 -17.76 -7.20 18.96
C LYS A 64 -18.25 -6.32 20.12
N GLN A 65 -17.87 -5.05 20.15
CA GLN A 65 -18.37 -4.10 21.13
C GLN A 65 -19.88 -3.88 21.00
N VAL A 66 -20.39 -3.72 19.77
CA VAL A 66 -21.84 -3.61 19.48
C VAL A 66 -22.60 -4.83 19.99
N GLU A 67 -22.08 -6.05 19.79
CA GLU A 67 -22.72 -7.27 20.31
C GLU A 67 -22.83 -7.28 21.84
N ILE A 68 -21.74 -6.92 22.54
CA ILE A 68 -21.69 -6.88 24.01
C ILE A 68 -22.65 -5.82 24.55
N GLU A 69 -22.64 -4.62 23.97
CA GLU A 69 -23.45 -3.49 24.43
C GLU A 69 -24.93 -3.65 24.05
N THR A 70 -25.23 -4.37 22.97
CA THR A 70 -26.60 -4.78 22.64
C THR A 70 -27.15 -5.69 23.73
N LYS A 71 -26.37 -6.68 24.17
CA LYS A 71 -26.76 -7.56 25.27
C LYS A 71 -26.94 -6.78 26.59
N LEU A 72 -26.03 -5.85 26.90
CA LEU A 72 -26.17 -4.99 28.08
C LEU A 72 -27.45 -4.14 28.04
N SER A 73 -27.80 -3.60 26.87
CA SER A 73 -29.05 -2.87 26.66
C SER A 73 -30.27 -3.76 26.92
N GLU A 74 -30.25 -5.00 26.42
CA GLU A 74 -31.32 -5.99 26.63
C GLU A 74 -31.49 -6.32 28.11
N ASP A 75 -30.41 -6.62 28.80
CA ASP A 75 -30.41 -6.93 30.24
C ASP A 75 -30.91 -5.72 31.06
N SER A 76 -30.52 -4.50 30.69
CA SER A 76 -31.00 -3.26 31.34
C SER A 76 -32.49 -3.03 31.14
N LYS A 77 -33.00 -3.27 29.91
CA LYS A 77 -34.44 -3.19 29.61
C LYS A 77 -35.22 -4.24 30.41
N LYS A 78 -34.72 -5.48 30.46
CA LYS A 78 -35.31 -6.59 31.19
C LYS A 78 -35.39 -6.30 32.69
N TYR A 79 -34.29 -5.83 33.29
CA TYR A 79 -34.27 -5.38 34.68
C TYR A 79 -35.34 -4.30 34.93
N GLY A 80 -35.43 -3.31 34.05
CA GLY A 80 -36.40 -2.23 34.16
C GLY A 80 -37.86 -2.67 34.03
N SER A 81 -38.16 -3.70 33.23
CA SER A 81 -39.53 -4.19 33.02
C SER A 81 -39.99 -5.24 34.04
N GLU A 82 -39.09 -6.03 34.59
CA GLU A 82 -39.44 -7.19 35.43
C GLU A 82 -39.36 -6.89 36.95
N ASN A 83 -38.53 -5.94 37.40
CA ASN A 83 -38.39 -5.61 38.82
C ASN A 83 -39.39 -4.54 39.28
N THR A 84 -40.58 -5.00 39.70
CA THR A 84 -41.59 -4.15 40.38
C THR A 84 -41.54 -4.29 41.92
N CYS A 85 -40.61 -5.11 42.44
CA CYS A 85 -40.55 -5.55 43.81
C CYS A 85 -39.56 -4.72 44.65
N THR A 86 -39.89 -3.47 44.95
CA THR A 86 -39.46 -2.71 46.14
C THR A 86 -40.10 -1.32 46.09
N SER A 87 -40.32 -0.70 47.26
CA SER A 87 -40.82 0.68 47.36
C SER A 87 -39.84 1.64 46.67
N GLY A 88 -40.13 2.00 45.40
CA GLY A 88 -39.35 2.94 44.59
C GLY A 88 -39.04 2.42 43.18
N ASN A 89 -39.67 2.98 42.16
CA ASN A 89 -39.46 2.58 40.75
C ASN A 89 -38.36 3.39 40.02
N THR A 90 -37.61 4.23 40.75
CA THR A 90 -36.59 5.12 40.17
C THR A 90 -35.50 4.35 39.43
N LEU A 91 -34.96 3.29 40.03
CA LEU A 91 -33.89 2.50 39.43
C LEU A 91 -34.37 1.69 38.22
N SER A 92 -35.55 1.07 38.29
CA SER A 92 -36.15 0.35 37.16
C SER A 92 -36.41 1.28 35.96
N LYS A 93 -36.94 2.49 36.21
CA LYS A 93 -37.13 3.52 35.17
C LYS A 93 -35.81 3.99 34.57
N ALA A 94 -34.80 4.23 35.41
CA ALA A 94 -33.46 4.63 34.96
C ALA A 94 -32.82 3.54 34.08
N ALA A 95 -32.87 2.28 34.50
CA ALA A 95 -32.36 1.14 33.74
C ALA A 95 -33.08 0.97 32.39
N LEU A 96 -34.41 1.10 32.37
CA LEU A 96 -35.19 1.05 31.12
C LEU A 96 -34.82 2.19 30.16
N SER A 97 -34.66 3.40 30.68
CA SER A 97 -34.24 4.58 29.89
C SER A 97 -32.84 4.38 29.32
N PHE A 98 -31.89 3.97 30.16
CA PHE A 98 -30.51 3.66 29.76
C PHE A 98 -30.46 2.58 28.68
N GLY A 99 -31.17 1.46 28.89
CA GLY A 99 -31.23 0.38 27.92
C GLY A 99 -31.78 0.82 26.56
N ARG A 100 -32.84 1.65 26.54
CA ARG A 100 -33.38 2.21 25.29
C ARG A 100 -32.39 3.14 24.59
N ALA A 101 -31.75 4.05 25.32
CA ALA A 101 -30.75 4.96 24.77
C ALA A 101 -29.56 4.16 24.18
N ARG A 102 -29.04 3.18 24.91
CA ARG A 102 -27.97 2.29 24.43
C ARG A 102 -28.37 1.51 23.19
N ALA A 103 -29.59 0.97 23.11
CA ALA A 103 -30.03 0.25 21.92
C ALA A 103 -29.97 1.12 20.65
N LEU A 104 -30.33 2.40 20.76
CA LEU A 104 -30.23 3.35 19.65
C LEU A 104 -28.78 3.66 19.30
N MET A 105 -27.92 3.86 20.30
CA MET A 105 -26.50 4.11 20.08
C MET A 105 -25.80 2.94 19.40
N GLU A 106 -26.03 1.71 19.86
CA GLU A 106 -25.39 0.53 19.28
C GLU A 106 -25.90 0.25 17.86
N LYS A 107 -27.16 0.58 17.56
CA LYS A 107 -27.69 0.54 16.20
C LYS A 107 -26.94 1.50 15.28
N GLU A 108 -26.77 2.76 15.68
CA GLU A 108 -26.02 3.73 14.86
C GLU A 108 -24.53 3.40 14.78
N HIS A 109 -23.95 2.84 15.84
CA HIS A 109 -22.58 2.34 15.82
C HIS A 109 -22.43 1.19 14.81
N GLY A 110 -23.36 0.22 14.81
CA GLY A 110 -23.39 -0.84 13.81
C GLY A 110 -23.53 -0.32 12.38
N ASN A 111 -24.39 0.69 12.16
CA ASN A 111 -24.54 1.36 10.86
C ASN A 111 -23.22 2.02 10.41
N LEU A 112 -22.56 2.73 11.32
CA LEU A 112 -21.26 3.36 11.06
C LEU A 112 -20.19 2.32 10.69
N LEU A 113 -20.09 1.22 11.44
CA LEU A 113 -19.11 0.16 11.16
C LEU A 113 -19.36 -0.48 9.79
N LYS A 114 -20.63 -0.69 9.41
CA LYS A 114 -21.00 -1.16 8.07
C LYS A 114 -20.62 -0.15 6.98
N ALA A 115 -20.86 1.13 7.22
CA ALA A 115 -20.46 2.20 6.30
C ALA A 115 -18.93 2.27 6.16
N LEU A 116 -18.18 2.15 7.26
CA LEU A 116 -16.72 2.08 7.23
C LEU A 116 -16.22 0.86 6.44
N GLY A 117 -16.86 -0.30 6.61
CA GLY A 117 -16.51 -1.50 5.84
C GLY A 117 -16.64 -1.30 4.33
N THR A 118 -17.77 -0.76 3.90
CA THR A 118 -18.11 -0.61 2.48
C THR A 118 -17.48 0.62 1.82
N GLN A 119 -17.48 1.77 2.49
CA GLN A 119 -17.02 3.04 1.92
C GLN A 119 -15.53 3.30 2.14
N VAL A 120 -14.88 2.61 3.08
CA VAL A 120 -13.47 2.84 3.42
C VAL A 120 -12.63 1.57 3.28
N ALA A 121 -12.98 0.50 3.98
CA ALA A 121 -12.14 -0.71 4.02
C ALA A 121 -12.07 -1.41 2.66
N GLU A 122 -13.19 -1.57 1.96
CA GLU A 122 -13.24 -2.17 0.63
C GLU A 122 -12.42 -1.41 -0.43
N PRO A 123 -12.58 -0.08 -0.62
CA PRO A 123 -11.73 0.68 -1.52
C PRO A 123 -10.24 0.58 -1.19
N LEU A 124 -9.86 0.69 0.09
CA LEU A 124 -8.46 0.60 0.50
C LEU A 124 -7.87 -0.80 0.23
N ARG A 125 -8.65 -1.87 0.47
CA ARG A 125 -8.25 -3.24 0.13
C ARG A 125 -8.05 -3.40 -1.37
N ALA A 126 -8.95 -2.86 -2.18
CA ALA A 126 -8.82 -2.86 -3.63
C ALA A 126 -7.57 -2.10 -4.10
N MET A 127 -7.24 -0.95 -3.48
CA MET A 127 -6.03 -0.19 -3.78
C MET A 127 -4.74 -0.98 -3.49
N VAL A 128 -4.68 -1.72 -2.39
CA VAL A 128 -3.52 -2.56 -2.03
C VAL A 128 -3.33 -3.71 -3.02
N MET A 129 -4.43 -4.26 -3.55
CA MET A 129 -4.45 -5.36 -4.52
C MET A 129 -4.33 -4.88 -5.98
N GLY A 130 -4.47 -3.58 -6.22
CA GLY A 130 -4.51 -2.98 -7.55
C GLY A 130 -3.17 -2.97 -8.28
N SER A 131 -3.25 -2.99 -9.61
CA SER A 131 -2.12 -3.04 -10.53
C SER A 131 -1.14 -1.85 -10.48
N PRO A 132 -1.51 -0.58 -10.18
CA PRO A 132 -0.61 0.56 -10.43
C PRO A 132 0.74 0.49 -9.71
N LEU A 133 0.77 0.03 -8.45
CA LEU A 133 2.01 -0.12 -7.69
C LEU A 133 2.78 -1.39 -8.07
N GLU A 134 2.10 -2.40 -8.59
CA GLU A 134 2.71 -3.64 -9.06
C GLU A 134 3.33 -3.44 -10.44
N ASP A 135 2.60 -2.79 -11.34
CA ASP A 135 3.01 -2.42 -12.70
C ASP A 135 4.24 -1.51 -12.68
N ALA A 136 4.28 -0.53 -11.78
CA ALA A 136 5.45 0.34 -11.60
C ALA A 136 6.69 -0.44 -11.13
N ARG A 137 6.53 -1.43 -10.24
CA ARG A 137 7.65 -2.27 -9.79
C ARG A 137 8.12 -3.22 -10.86
N HIS A 138 7.21 -3.87 -11.59
CA HIS A 138 7.57 -4.72 -12.71
C HIS A 138 8.31 -3.95 -13.80
N LEU A 139 7.88 -2.72 -14.10
CA LEU A 139 8.56 -1.86 -15.06
C LEU A 139 9.98 -1.49 -14.60
N ALA A 140 10.14 -1.07 -13.33
CA ALA A 140 11.45 -0.77 -12.77
C ALA A 140 12.40 -1.98 -12.79
N GLN A 141 11.92 -3.15 -12.35
CA GLN A 141 12.71 -4.39 -12.37
C GLN A 141 13.11 -4.81 -13.78
N ARG A 142 12.21 -4.64 -14.76
CA ARG A 142 12.49 -4.99 -16.16
C ARG A 142 13.56 -4.06 -16.75
N TYR A 143 13.50 -2.78 -16.42
CA TYR A 143 14.53 -1.82 -16.83
C TYR A 143 15.89 -2.18 -16.22
N ASP A 144 15.95 -2.43 -14.92
CA ASP A 144 17.19 -2.79 -14.22
C ASP A 144 17.83 -4.05 -14.81
N ARG A 145 17.02 -5.07 -15.13
CA ARG A 145 17.51 -6.30 -15.77
C ARG A 145 18.10 -6.03 -17.15
N MET A 146 17.37 -5.29 -17.99
CA MET A 146 17.83 -4.96 -19.34
C MET A 146 19.15 -4.18 -19.31
N ARG A 147 19.31 -3.29 -18.32
CA ARG A 147 20.56 -2.55 -18.11
C ARG A 147 21.72 -3.45 -17.70
N GLN A 148 21.51 -4.34 -16.72
CA GLN A 148 22.53 -5.32 -16.31
C GLN A 148 22.98 -6.20 -17.48
N GLU A 149 22.04 -6.60 -18.34
CA GLU A 149 22.34 -7.36 -19.56
C GLU A 149 23.21 -6.53 -20.53
N ALA A 150 22.91 -5.25 -20.73
CA ALA A 150 23.72 -4.36 -21.56
C ALA A 150 25.13 -4.13 -20.98
N GLU A 151 25.25 -3.86 -19.67
CA GLU A 151 26.53 -3.72 -18.97
C GLU A 151 27.39 -4.99 -19.10
N SER A 152 26.76 -6.17 -18.99
CA SER A 152 27.46 -7.45 -19.13
C SER A 152 28.02 -7.67 -20.54
N GLN A 153 27.30 -7.22 -21.57
CA GLN A 153 27.75 -7.30 -22.96
C GLN A 153 28.92 -6.34 -23.22
N VAL A 154 28.88 -5.14 -22.66
CA VAL A 154 29.99 -4.18 -22.75
C VAL A 154 31.25 -4.73 -22.09
N LEU A 155 31.14 -5.30 -20.88
CA LEU A 155 32.26 -5.94 -20.20
C LEU A 155 32.84 -7.09 -21.04
N TYR A 156 31.98 -8.00 -21.52
CA TYR A 156 32.40 -9.11 -22.38
C TYR A 156 33.15 -8.64 -23.64
N LEU A 157 32.64 -7.62 -24.33
CA LEU A 157 33.27 -7.07 -25.52
C LEU A 157 34.62 -6.42 -25.21
N THR A 158 34.74 -5.76 -24.06
CA THR A 158 35.98 -5.14 -23.59
C THR A 158 37.03 -6.20 -23.29
N ASP A 159 36.66 -7.27 -22.59
CA ASP A 159 37.55 -8.40 -22.28
C ASP A 159 38.03 -9.13 -23.55
N VAL A 160 37.14 -9.32 -24.53
CA VAL A 160 37.49 -9.92 -25.83
C VAL A 160 38.45 -9.03 -26.61
N LEU A 161 38.24 -7.71 -26.60
CA LEU A 161 39.15 -6.75 -27.21
C LEU A 161 40.53 -6.79 -26.55
N ASP A 162 40.61 -6.81 -25.22
CA ASP A 162 41.87 -6.89 -24.49
C ASP A 162 42.62 -8.21 -24.76
N MET A 163 41.89 -9.33 -24.89
CA MET A 163 42.48 -10.61 -25.30
C MET A 163 42.95 -10.65 -26.76
N CYS A 164 42.32 -9.90 -27.66
CA CYS A 164 42.73 -9.80 -29.06
C CYS A 164 43.86 -8.78 -29.30
N LEU A 165 44.17 -7.94 -28.31
CA LEU A 165 45.20 -6.91 -28.37
C LEU A 165 46.51 -7.28 -27.66
N TYR A 166 46.56 -8.46 -27.03
CA TYR A 166 47.76 -9.14 -26.55
C TYR A 166 48.16 -10.30 -27.48
#